data_AF-S9QL47-F1
#
_entry.id   AF-S9QL47-F1
#
_cell.length_a   1.000
_cell.length_b   1.000
_cell.length_c   1.000
_cell.angle_alpha   90.00
_cell.angle_beta   90.00
_cell.angle_gamma   90.00
#
_symmetry.space_group_name_H-M   'P 1'
#
loop_
_entity.id
_entity.type
_entity.pdbx_description
1 polymer ?
#
loop_
_entity_poly.entity_id
_entity_poly.type
_entity_poly.pdbx_seq_one_letter_code
_entity_poly.pdbx_strand_id
1 'polypeptide(L)'
;MANSLTDLNNHLFAQLERMSDPNLSAEQIEQEVKRAGAIVSVSDQITGAADLQLKAAKLFAEHGQGVLPMLPQIGNGKAGQE
;
A
#
# COMPACT_ATOMS: atom_id res chain seq x y z
N MET A 1 11.32 -0.34 -11.38
CA MET A 1 10.71 -0.19 -10.04
C MET A 1 9.26 -0.64 -10.20
N ALA A 2 8.91 -1.81 -9.69
CA ALA A 2 7.51 -2.26 -9.69
C ALA A 2 6.83 -1.68 -8.46
N ASN A 3 5.60 -1.17 -8.60
CA ASN A 3 4.83 -0.66 -7.48
C ASN A 3 4.05 -1.83 -6.86
N SER A 4 4.68 -2.62 -5.98
CA SER A 4 4.04 -3.77 -5.31
C SER A 4 4.01 -3.65 -3.78
N LEU A 5 3.09 -4.37 -3.14
CA LEU A 5 3.04 -4.48 -1.67
C LEU A 5 4.30 -5.15 -1.10
N THR A 6 4.93 -6.04 -1.86
CA THR A 6 6.19 -6.68 -1.45
C THR A 6 7.32 -5.65 -1.37
N ASP A 7 7.41 -4.75 -2.36
CA ASP A 7 8.43 -3.68 -2.36
C ASP A 7 8.21 -2.70 -1.21
N LEU A 8 6.95 -2.36 -0.91
CA LEU A 8 6.60 -1.54 0.25
C LEU A 8 7.08 -2.18 1.57
N ASN A 9 6.80 -3.47 1.78
CA ASN A 9 7.24 -4.20 2.97
C ASN A 9 8.77 -4.22 3.08
N ASN A 10 9.47 -4.48 1.97
CA ASN A 10 10.94 -4.47 1.95
C ASN A 10 11.51 -3.09 2.36
N HIS A 11 10.90 -2.00 1.88
CA HIS A 11 11.30 -0.64 2.26
C HIS A 11 11.05 -0.33 3.75
N LEU A 12 9.95 -0.83 4.33
CA LEU A 12 9.66 -0.70 5.75
C LEU A 12 10.68 -1.46 6.62
N PHE A 13 11.04 -2.69 6.24
CA PHE A 13 12.08 -3.46 6.96
C PHE A 13 13.46 -2.81 6.85
N ALA A 14 13.85 -2.31 5.68
CA ALA A 14 15.10 -1.58 5.51
C ALA A 14 15.14 -0.29 6.35
N GLN A 15 13.99 0.35 6.57
CA GLN A 15 13.90 1.52 7.45
C GLN A 15 14.10 1.14 8.93
N LEU A 16 13.56 -0.01 9.37
CA LEU A 16 13.77 -0.55 10.72
C LEU A 16 15.24 -0.88 10.98
N GLU A 17 15.93 -1.49 10.00
CA GLU A 17 17.36 -1.79 10.09
C GLU A 17 18.19 -0.52 10.22
N ARG A 18 17.93 0.51 9.40
CA ARG A 18 18.62 1.81 9.49
C ARG A 18 18.48 2.45 10.86
N MET A 19 17.27 2.44 11.44
CA MET A 19 17.03 3.00 12.77
C MET A 19 17.71 2.25 13.90
N SER A 20 18.14 1.00 13.65
CA SER A 20 18.82 0.17 14.64
C SER A 20 20.34 0.34 14.62
N ASP A 21 20.89 1.19 13.73
CA ASP A 21 22.33 1.44 13.65
C ASP A 21 22.83 2.15 14.93
N PRO A 22 23.72 1.52 15.71
CA PRO A 22 24.21 2.07 16.98
C PRO A 22 25.10 3.30 16.81
N ASN A 23 25.51 3.64 15.57
CA ASN A 23 26.38 4.77 15.28
C ASN A 23 25.61 6.06 14.96
N LEU A 24 24.27 6.05 14.99
CA LEU A 24 23.47 7.24 14.73
C LEU A 24 23.55 8.25 15.87
N SER A 25 23.72 9.53 15.52
CA SER A 25 23.55 10.64 16.46
C SER A 25 22.08 10.82 16.84
N ALA A 26 21.82 11.58 17.91
CA ALA A 26 20.47 11.93 18.32
C ALA A 26 19.69 12.65 17.20
N GLU A 27 20.31 13.59 16.48
CA GLU A 27 19.67 14.28 15.35
C GLU A 27 19.37 13.33 14.19
N GLN A 28 20.26 12.37 13.91
CA GLN A 28 20.05 11.39 12.85
C GLN A 28 18.90 10.43 13.21
N ILE A 29 18.81 10.01 14.48
CA ILE A 29 17.68 9.24 14.99
C ILE A 29 16.37 10.02 14.80
N GLU A 30 16.34 11.31 15.16
CA GLU A 30 15.15 12.13 14.99
C GLU A 30 14.71 12.24 13.52
N GLN A 31 15.67 12.38 12.59
CA GLN A 31 15.40 12.39 11.15
C GLN A 31 14.86 11.06 10.66
N GLU A 32 15.43 9.93 11.09
CA GLU A 32 14.98 8.60 10.70
C GLU A 32 13.60 8.26 11.29
N VAL A 33 13.27 8.75 12.48
CA VAL A 33 11.92 8.66 13.07
C VAL A 33 10.91 9.44 12.23
N LYS A 34 11.21 10.69 11.85
CA LYS A 34 10.33 11.49 10.97
C LYS A 34 10.13 10.82 9.62
N ARG A 35 11.21 10.28 9.03
CA ARG A 35 11.16 9.53 7.77
C ARG A 35 10.30 8.27 7.91
N ALA A 36 10.51 7.48 8.95
CA ALA A 36 9.71 6.28 9.23
C ALA A 36 8.23 6.62 9.38
N GLY A 37 7.88 7.69 10.10
CA GLY A 37 6.51 8.17 10.24
C GLY A 37 5.86 8.53 8.89
N ALA A 38 6.60 9.21 8.01
CA ALA A 38 6.11 9.51 6.67
C ALA A 38 5.89 8.24 5.83
N ILE A 39 6.81 7.27 5.90
CA ILE A 39 6.65 6.00 5.19
C ILE A 39 5.43 5.23 5.71
N VAL A 40 5.24 5.13 7.04
CA VAL A 40 4.05 4.49 7.63
C VAL A 40 2.77 5.16 7.13
N SER A 41 2.71 6.49 7.15
CA SER A 41 1.53 7.22 6.67
C SER A 41 1.19 6.91 5.22
N VAL A 42 2.19 6.78 4.34
CA VAL A 42 1.95 6.41 2.93
C VAL A 42 1.59 4.92 2.81
N SER A 43 2.25 4.06 3.58
CA SER A 43 1.95 2.63 3.64
C SER A 43 0.51 2.35 4.02
N ASP A 44 -0.03 3.08 5.00
CA ASP A 44 -1.42 2.95 5.45
C ASP A 44 -2.43 3.28 4.33
N GLN A 45 -2.11 4.27 3.48
CA GLN A 45 -2.96 4.58 2.32
C GLN A 45 -2.90 3.46 1.27
N ILE A 46 -1.72 2.87 1.03
CA ILE A 46 -1.54 1.78 0.07
C ILE A 46 -2.28 0.52 0.55
N THR A 47 -2.14 0.16 1.82
CA THR A 47 -2.83 -1.01 2.39
C THR A 47 -4.35 -0.79 2.45
N GLY A 48 -4.80 0.43 2.75
CA GLY A 48 -6.21 0.81 2.67
C GLY A 48 -6.80 0.65 1.26
N ALA A 49 -6.05 1.06 0.22
CA ALA A 49 -6.45 0.84 -1.17
C ALA A 49 -6.52 -0.66 -1.52
N ALA A 50 -5.56 -1.47 -1.05
CA ALA A 50 -5.56 -2.91 -1.25
C ALA A 50 -6.74 -3.61 -0.54
N ASP A 51 -7.07 -3.21 0.69
CA ASP A 51 -8.24 -3.71 1.42
C ASP A 51 -9.55 -3.34 0.71
N LEU A 52 -9.66 -2.11 0.18
CA LEU A 52 -10.81 -1.70 -0.63
C LEU A 52 -10.96 -2.57 -1.88
N GLN A 53 -9.86 -2.88 -2.57
CA GLN A 53 -9.88 -3.78 -3.73
C GLN A 53 -10.33 -5.20 -3.33
N LEU A 54 -9.84 -5.72 -2.21
CA LEU A 54 -10.25 -7.03 -1.69
C LEU A 54 -11.75 -7.06 -1.36
N LYS A 55 -12.27 -6.01 -0.72
CA LYS A 55 -13.70 -5.89 -0.40
C LYS A 55 -14.57 -5.86 -1.65
N ALA A 56 -14.15 -5.11 -2.67
CA ALA A 56 -14.85 -5.06 -3.94
C ALA A 56 -14.80 -6.41 -4.68
N ALA A 57 -13.67 -7.14 -4.63
CA ALA A 57 -13.57 -8.50 -5.16
C ALA A 57 -14.51 -9.48 -4.43
N LYS A 58 -14.62 -9.39 -3.09
CA LYS A 58 -15.58 -10.17 -2.30
C LYS A 58 -17.03 -9.85 -2.68
N LEU A 59 -17.37 -8.57 -2.79
CA LEU A 59 -18.71 -8.14 -3.18
C LEU A 59 -19.09 -8.67 -4.57
N PHE A 60 -18.15 -8.65 -5.51
CA PHE A 60 -18.34 -9.25 -6.84
C PHE A 60 -18.51 -10.78 -6.77
N ALA A 61 -17.72 -11.48 -5.95
CA ALA A 61 -17.88 -12.92 -5.78
C ALA A 61 -19.25 -13.31 -5.18
N GLU A 62 -19.79 -12.48 -4.28
CA GLU A 62 -21.08 -12.71 -3.62
C GLU A 62 -22.30 -12.36 -4.49
N HIS A 63 -22.20 -11.29 -5.29
CA HIS A 63 -23.36 -10.74 -6.02
C HIS A 63 -23.24 -10.79 -7.56
N GLY A 64 -22.09 -11.23 -8.09
CA GLY A 64 -21.84 -11.35 -9.53
C GLY A 64 -21.82 -10.00 -10.25
N GLN A 65 -22.16 -10.01 -11.55
CA GLN A 65 -22.05 -8.81 -12.40
C GLN A 65 -22.98 -7.66 -11.99
N GLY A 66 -24.02 -7.91 -11.19
CA GLY A 66 -25.00 -6.89 -10.77
C GLY A 66 -24.40 -5.76 -9.92
N VAL A 67 -23.25 -6.00 -9.27
CA VAL A 67 -22.56 -4.98 -8.46
C VAL A 67 -21.50 -4.18 -9.23
N LEU A 68 -21.20 -4.54 -10.48
CA LEU A 68 -20.20 -3.83 -11.29
C LEU A 68 -20.50 -2.33 -11.47
N PRO A 69 -21.76 -1.87 -11.67
CA PRO A 69 -22.06 -0.43 -11.73
C PRO A 69 -21.70 0.32 -10.44
N MET A 70 -21.66 -0.38 -9.30
CA MET A 70 -21.29 0.17 -7.99
C MET A 70 -19.80 0.03 -7.68
N LEU A 71 -19.03 -0.67 -8.52
CA LEU A 71 -17.60 -0.89 -8.38
C LEU A 71 -16.83 -0.32 -9.59
N PRO A 72 -16.93 1.00 -9.89
CA PRO A 72 -16.45 1.57 -11.16
C PRO A 72 -14.94 1.39 -11.40
N GLN A 73 -14.14 1.24 -10.34
CA GLN A 73 -12.69 1.00 -10.46
C GLN A 73 -12.30 -0.47 -10.69
N ILE A 74 -13.22 -1.42 -10.43
CA ILE A 74 -13.01 -2.87 -10.66
C ILE A 74 -13.80 -3.37 -11.86
N GLY A 75 -15.01 -2.84 -12.06
CA GLY A 75 -15.94 -3.34 -13.06
C GLY A 75 -15.61 -2.95 -14.50
N ASN A 76 -14.76 -1.94 -14.71
CA ASN A 76 -14.25 -1.57 -16.01
C ASN A 76 -12.81 -2.06 -16.24
N GLY A 77 -12.53 -3.32 -15.89
CA GLY A 77 -11.29 -3.98 -16.29
C GLY A 77 -11.23 -4.11 -17.81
N LYS A 78 -10.77 -3.06 -18.52
CA LYS A 78 -10.39 -3.05 -19.94
C LYS A 78 -11.17 -4.02 -20.84
N ALA A 79 -12.51 -3.93 -20.85
CA ALA A 79 -13.28 -4.46 -21.96
C ALA A 79 -13.22 -3.42 -23.10
N GLY A 80 -12.22 -3.56 -23.98
CA GLY A 80 -12.16 -2.81 -25.25
C GLY A 80 -11.18 -1.62 -25.27
N GLN A 81 -9.88 -1.90 -25.27
CA GLN A 81 -8.93 -1.06 -26.01
C GLN A 81 -8.27 -1.96 -27.06
N GLU A 82 -8.85 -1.90 -28.27
CA GLU A 82 -8.18 -2.20 -29.54
C GLU A 82 -7.11 -1.13 -29.83
#